data_AF-A0A2E6LI52-F1
#
_entry.id   AF-A0A2E6LI52-F1
#
_cell.length_a   1.000
_cell.length_b   1.000
_cell.length_c   1.000
_cell.angle_alpha   90.00
_cell.angle_beta   90.00
_cell.angle_gamma   90.00
#
_symmetry.space_group_name_H-M   'P 1'
#
loop_
_entity.id
_entity.type
_entity.pdbx_description
1 polymer ?
#
loop_
_entity_poly.entity_id
_entity_poly.type
_entity_poly.pdbx_seq_one_letter_code
_entity_poly.pdbx_strand_id
1 'polypeptide(L)'
;MEFNSTKTFLNEDFLLQNKTSKLLYHEFAAKMPIIDYHNHLSPDILLKDITFKNINAASLDGDHYKWRVMRSLGIDEGLLPSDIKFFGKIVQNICYYNAKNFFKL
;
A
#
# COMPACT_ATOMS: atom_id res chain seq x y z
N MET A 1 -15.22 18.48 16.12
CA MET A 1 -14.23 17.50 16.61
C MET A 1 -12.94 17.74 15.85
N GLU A 2 -11.99 18.42 16.48
CA GLU A 2 -10.63 18.55 15.95
C GLU A 2 -9.84 17.31 16.37
N PHE A 3 -9.36 16.54 15.41
CA PHE A 3 -8.41 15.46 15.66
C PHE A 3 -7.02 16.06 15.77
N ASN A 4 -6.71 16.69 16.91
CA ASN A 4 -5.33 17.03 17.26
C ASN A 4 -4.62 15.73 17.69
N SER A 5 -4.30 14.87 16.71
CA SER A 5 -3.49 13.69 16.93
C SER A 5 -2.02 14.11 16.93
N THR A 6 -1.41 14.18 18.12
CA THR A 6 0.05 14.28 18.27
C THR A 6 0.79 13.04 17.76
N LYS A 7 0.07 12.01 17.31
CA LYS A 7 0.64 10.78 16.76
C LYS A 7 0.94 10.94 15.28
N THR A 8 2.15 10.57 14.90
CA THR A 8 2.59 10.44 13.52
C THR A 8 1.64 9.53 12.72
N PHE A 9 1.25 9.94 11.52
CA PHE A 9 0.49 9.10 10.59
C PHE A 9 1.28 7.81 10.26
N LEU A 10 0.58 6.66 10.15
CA LEU A 10 1.16 5.32 10.01
C LEU A 10 2.17 4.95 11.12
N ASN A 11 1.77 5.12 12.39
CA ASN A 11 2.52 4.60 13.53
C ASN A 11 2.15 3.13 13.87
N GLU A 12 2.83 2.54 14.85
CA GLU A 12 2.58 1.15 15.32
C GLU A 12 1.13 0.91 15.79
N ASP A 13 0.42 1.94 16.24
CA ASP A 13 -0.99 1.89 16.63
C ASP A 13 -1.93 2.32 15.50
N PHE A 14 -1.50 2.32 14.24
CA PHE A 14 -2.36 2.71 13.12
C PHE A 14 -3.63 1.85 13.09
N LEU A 15 -4.79 2.51 13.04
CA LEU A 15 -6.14 1.91 13.19
C LEU A 15 -6.46 1.29 14.57
N LEU A 16 -5.53 1.28 15.53
CA LEU A 16 -5.72 0.72 16.88
C LEU A 16 -6.15 1.81 17.88
N GLN A 17 -7.45 1.99 18.01
CA GLN A 17 -8.03 3.13 18.73
C GLN A 17 -8.14 2.96 20.26
N ASN A 18 -8.01 1.74 20.80
CA ASN A 18 -8.17 1.49 22.24
C ASN A 18 -7.15 0.50 22.81
N LYS A 19 -7.10 0.38 24.14
CA LYS A 19 -6.14 -0.50 24.84
C LYS A 19 -6.31 -1.97 24.43
N THR A 20 -7.55 -2.42 24.27
CA THR A 20 -7.88 -3.79 23.88
C THR A 20 -7.41 -4.09 22.46
N SER A 21 -7.64 -3.21 21.49
CA SER A 21 -7.21 -3.42 20.10
C SER A 21 -5.69 -3.48 19.98
N LYS A 22 -4.98 -2.65 20.75
CA LYS A 22 -3.52 -2.68 20.82
C LYS A 22 -2.99 -3.96 21.43
N LEU A 23 -3.57 -4.40 22.54
CA LEU A 23 -3.19 -5.66 23.19
C LEU A 23 -3.40 -6.84 22.24
N LEU A 24 -4.60 -6.96 21.64
CA LEU A 24 -4.93 -8.07 20.75
C LEU A 24 -4.02 -8.11 19.50
N TYR A 25 -3.71 -6.94 18.92
CA TYR A 25 -2.85 -6.87 17.76
C TYR A 25 -1.39 -7.16 18.10
N HIS A 26 -0.80 -6.37 19.00
CA HIS A 26 0.64 -6.44 19.29
C HIS A 26 1.03 -7.73 20.02
N GLU A 27 0.20 -8.23 20.93
CA GLU A 27 0.57 -9.43 21.70
C GLU A 27 0.26 -10.74 20.99
N PHE A 28 -0.76 -10.76 20.12
CA PHE A 28 -1.24 -12.00 19.50
C PHE A 28 -1.20 -11.92 17.98
N ALA A 29 -1.99 -11.05 17.36
CA ALA A 29 -2.23 -11.11 15.91
C ALA A 29 -0.97 -10.86 15.07
N ALA A 30 -0.14 -9.88 15.41
CA ALA A 30 1.04 -9.49 14.64
C ALA A 30 2.11 -10.59 14.57
N LYS A 31 2.10 -11.54 15.51
CA LYS A 31 3.05 -12.65 15.62
C LYS A 31 2.59 -13.89 14.84
N MET A 32 1.36 -13.91 14.35
CA MET A 32 0.81 -15.06 13.62
C MET A 32 1.34 -15.13 12.19
N PRO A 33 1.53 -16.33 11.63
CA PRO A 33 1.88 -16.48 10.23
C PRO A 33 0.75 -16.00 9.33
N ILE A 34 1.09 -15.58 8.11
CA ILE A 34 0.13 -15.28 7.07
C ILE A 34 -0.28 -16.61 6.40
N ILE A 35 -1.57 -16.90 6.38
CA ILE A 35 -2.15 -18.04 5.67
C ILE A 35 -3.03 -17.47 4.55
N ASP A 36 -2.47 -17.40 3.36
CA ASP A 36 -3.10 -16.79 2.19
C ASP A 36 -3.64 -17.86 1.23
N TYR A 37 -4.82 -18.39 1.55
CA TYR A 37 -5.43 -19.54 0.85
C TYR A 37 -5.97 -19.19 -0.55
N HIS A 38 -6.06 -17.91 -0.90
CA HIS A 38 -6.59 -17.45 -2.18
C HIS A 38 -5.84 -16.21 -2.65
N ASN A 39 -4.94 -16.42 -3.62
CA ASN A 39 -4.22 -15.35 -4.29
C ASN A 39 -4.04 -15.64 -5.78
N HIS A 40 -3.47 -14.67 -6.47
CA HIS A 40 -3.13 -14.73 -7.89
C HIS A 40 -1.62 -14.57 -8.12
N LEU A 41 -0.80 -14.97 -7.14
CA LEU A 41 0.66 -14.93 -7.31
C LEU A 41 1.08 -15.91 -8.41
N SER A 42 2.03 -15.49 -9.25
CA SER A 42 2.57 -16.35 -10.31
C SER A 42 3.44 -17.45 -9.70
N PRO A 43 3.10 -18.75 -9.89
CA PRO A 43 3.94 -19.85 -9.41
C PRO A 43 5.35 -19.82 -10.02
N ASP A 44 5.48 -19.32 -11.25
CA ASP A 44 6.76 -19.19 -11.95
C ASP A 44 7.69 -18.17 -11.28
N ILE A 45 7.14 -17.07 -10.76
CA ILE A 45 7.91 -16.05 -10.03
C ILE A 45 8.50 -16.68 -8.77
N LEU A 46 7.70 -17.49 -8.06
CA LEU A 46 8.11 -18.18 -6.85
C LEU A 46 9.15 -19.27 -7.13
N LEU A 47 8.91 -20.12 -8.14
CA LEU A 47 9.78 -21.23 -8.49
C LEU A 47 11.17 -20.76 -8.94
N LYS A 48 11.22 -19.64 -9.67
CA LYS A 48 12.47 -19.09 -10.23
C LYS A 48 13.13 -18.07 -9.30
N ASP A 49 12.55 -17.81 -8.13
CA ASP A 49 13.01 -16.79 -7.17
C ASP A 49 13.31 -15.45 -7.86
N ILE A 50 12.35 -14.97 -8.66
CA ILE A 50 12.58 -13.81 -9.51
C ILE A 50 12.78 -12.55 -8.66
N THR A 51 13.92 -11.89 -8.85
CA THR A 51 14.16 -10.55 -8.33
C THR A 51 13.57 -9.50 -9.27
N PHE A 52 12.71 -8.62 -8.74
CA PHE A 52 12.14 -7.53 -9.53
C PHE A 52 13.22 -6.51 -9.92
N LYS A 53 13.20 -6.09 -11.19
CA LYS A 53 14.19 -5.14 -11.74
C LYS A 53 14.19 -3.79 -11.02
N ASN A 54 13.03 -3.34 -10.56
CA ASN A 54 12.84 -2.11 -9.81
C ASN A 54 11.47 -2.12 -9.09
N ILE A 55 11.20 -1.08 -8.31
CA ILE A 55 9.95 -0.94 -7.57
C ILE A 55 8.71 -0.82 -8.46
N ASN A 56 8.85 -0.29 -9.70
CA ASN A 56 7.74 -0.20 -10.63
C ASN A 56 7.27 -1.59 -11.04
N ALA A 57 8.20 -2.49 -11.39
CA ALA A 57 7.88 -3.88 -11.72
C ALA A 57 7.17 -4.59 -10.55
N ALA A 58 7.61 -4.34 -9.31
CA ALA A 58 6.96 -4.93 -8.13
C ALA A 58 5.58 -4.31 -7.80
N SER A 59 5.35 -3.04 -8.14
CA SER A 59 4.20 -2.26 -7.65
C SER A 59 3.15 -1.91 -8.70
N LEU A 60 3.48 -1.97 -9.99
CA LEU A 60 2.61 -1.59 -11.10
C LEU A 60 2.22 -2.75 -12.00
N ASP A 61 3.04 -3.79 -12.13
CA ASP A 61 2.78 -4.87 -13.10
C ASP A 61 1.56 -5.73 -12.73
N GLY A 62 1.08 -5.60 -11.48
CA GLY A 62 -0.08 -6.31 -10.94
C GLY A 62 -1.01 -5.42 -10.14
N ASP A 63 -2.15 -6.01 -9.77
CA ASP A 63 -3.32 -5.38 -9.15
C ASP A 63 -3.67 -4.01 -9.76
N HIS A 64 -4.54 -4.07 -10.76
CA HIS A 64 -4.95 -3.00 -11.67
C HIS A 64 -5.58 -1.74 -11.01
N TYR A 65 -5.63 -1.65 -9.68
CA TYR A 65 -6.16 -0.50 -8.95
C TYR A 65 -5.38 0.79 -9.23
N LYS A 66 -4.05 0.73 -9.32
CA LYS A 66 -3.24 1.91 -9.64
C LYS A 66 -3.56 2.39 -11.06
N TRP A 67 -3.64 1.46 -12.02
CA TRP A 67 -4.03 1.77 -13.40
C TRP A 67 -5.43 2.38 -13.50
N ARG A 68 -6.39 1.85 -12.73
CA ARG A 68 -7.75 2.39 -12.66
C ARG A 68 -7.75 3.85 -12.18
N VAL A 69 -7.06 4.14 -11.10
CA VAL A 69 -6.95 5.52 -10.58
C VAL A 69 -6.29 6.42 -11.62
N MET A 70 -5.27 5.93 -12.32
CA MET A 70 -4.59 6.74 -13.32
C MET A 70 -5.47 7.14 -14.49
N ARG A 71 -6.26 6.18 -15.02
CA ARG A 71 -7.27 6.45 -16.03
C ARG A 71 -8.30 7.47 -15.54
N SER A 72 -8.76 7.35 -14.29
CA SER A 72 -9.70 8.31 -13.68
C SER A 72 -9.12 9.72 -13.52
N LEU A 73 -7.78 9.86 -13.47
CA LEU A 73 -7.09 11.14 -13.44
C LEU A 73 -6.73 11.68 -14.84
N GLY A 74 -7.15 11.00 -15.92
CA GLY A 74 -6.90 11.42 -17.30
C GLY A 74 -5.48 11.18 -17.80
N ILE A 75 -4.81 10.15 -17.27
CA ILE A 75 -3.44 9.80 -17.65
C ILE A 75 -3.46 8.93 -18.90
N ASP A 76 -2.68 9.30 -19.91
CA ASP A 76 -2.56 8.55 -21.17
C ASP A 76 -1.95 7.15 -20.96
N GLU A 77 -2.47 6.17 -21.71
CA GLU A 77 -1.92 4.81 -21.71
C GLU A 77 -0.48 4.79 -22.24
N GLY A 78 0.37 3.95 -21.65
CA GLY A 78 1.77 3.78 -22.08
C GLY A 78 2.79 4.75 -21.46
N LEU A 79 2.36 5.71 -20.62
CA LEU A 79 3.28 6.61 -19.89
C LEU A 79 4.13 5.89 -18.81
N LEU A 80 3.67 4.74 -18.33
CA LEU A 80 4.35 3.89 -17.35
C LEU A 80 4.86 2.61 -18.01
N PRO A 81 5.95 2.00 -17.49
CA PRO A 81 6.67 2.32 -16.24
C PRO A 81 7.84 3.31 -16.38
N SER A 82 7.94 4.04 -17.50
CA SER A 82 9.09 4.88 -17.86
C SER A 82 9.23 6.20 -17.09
N ASP A 83 8.15 6.76 -16.54
CA ASP A 83 8.19 8.02 -15.78
C ASP A 83 8.18 7.78 -14.25
N ILE A 84 9.38 7.60 -13.69
CA ILE A 84 9.59 7.33 -12.25
C ILE A 84 9.16 8.52 -11.38
N LYS A 85 9.36 9.77 -11.83
CA LYS A 85 8.99 10.95 -11.04
C LYS A 85 7.48 11.05 -10.90
N PHE A 86 6.78 10.83 -12.01
CA PHE A 86 5.33 10.77 -12.05
C PHE A 86 4.77 9.62 -11.22
N PHE A 87 5.33 8.41 -11.37
CA PHE A 87 4.94 7.26 -10.56
C PHE A 87 5.15 7.51 -9.06
N GLY A 88 6.31 8.03 -8.67
CA GLY A 88 6.60 8.39 -7.29
C GLY A 88 5.57 9.37 -6.73
N LYS A 89 5.12 10.34 -7.54
CA LYS A 89 4.06 11.27 -7.15
C LYS A 89 2.71 10.60 -6.96
N ILE A 90 2.33 9.67 -7.85
CA ILE A 90 1.09 8.90 -7.73
C ILE A 90 1.11 8.03 -6.48
N VAL A 91 2.20 7.28 -6.25
CA VAL A 91 2.35 6.45 -5.04
C VAL A 91 2.28 7.33 -3.79
N GLN A 92 2.98 8.46 -3.77
CA GLN A 92 2.92 9.40 -2.65
C GLN A 92 1.48 9.91 -2.42
N ASN A 93 0.77 10.26 -3.49
CA ASN A 93 -0.60 10.73 -3.40
C ASN A 93 -1.56 9.64 -2.90
N ILE A 94 -1.46 8.41 -3.41
CA ILE A 94 -2.36 7.31 -3.06
C ILE A 94 -2.03 6.74 -1.68
N CYS A 95 -0.77 6.39 -1.44
CA CYS A 95 -0.36 5.67 -0.24
C CYS A 95 -0.22 6.57 0.98
N TYR A 96 0.11 7.85 0.78
CA TYR A 96 0.31 8.79 1.89
C TYR A 96 -0.78 9.85 1.95
N TYR A 97 -0.91 10.71 0.93
CA TYR A 97 -1.80 11.87 1.04
C TYR A 97 -3.28 11.52 1.09
N ASN A 98 -3.76 10.51 0.36
CA ASN A 98 -5.16 10.08 0.44
C ASN A 98 -5.51 9.63 1.85
N ALA A 99 -4.68 8.77 2.44
CA ALA A 99 -4.90 8.28 3.79
C ALA A 99 -4.75 9.41 4.82
N LYS A 100 -3.70 10.24 4.72
CA LYS A 100 -3.53 11.42 5.58
C LYS A 100 -4.76 12.34 5.55
N ASN A 101 -5.25 12.68 4.36
CA ASN A 101 -6.43 13.54 4.19
C ASN A 101 -7.72 12.87 4.67
N PHE A 102 -7.92 11.58 4.36
CA PHE A 102 -9.08 10.81 4.76
C PHE A 102 -9.19 10.70 6.30
N PHE A 103 -8.07 10.41 6.97
CA PHE A 103 -8.00 10.32 8.42
C PHE A 103 -7.84 11.67 9.13
N LYS A 104 -7.74 12.78 8.37
CA LYS A 104 -7.55 14.15 8.87
C LYS A 104 -6.32 14.29 9.79
N LEU A 105 -5.20 13.72 9.36
CA LEU A 105 -3.92 13.68 10.08
C LEU A 105 -2.91 14.71 9.56
#